data_AF-A0A535D5G5-F1
#
_entry.id   AF-A0A535D5G5-F1
#
_cell.length_a   1.000
_cell.length_b   1.000
_cell.length_c   1.000
_cell.angle_alpha   90.00
_cell.angle_beta   90.00
_cell.angle_gamma   90.00
#
_symmetry.space_group_name_H-M   'P 1'
#
loop_
_entity.id
_entity.type
_entity.pdbx_description
1 polymer ?
#
loop_
_entity_poly.entity_id
_entity_poly.type
_entity_poly.pdbx_seq_one_letter_code
_entity_poly.pdbx_strand_id
1 'polypeptide(L)'
;MTALALLCAGCSASTSTATPTARQASPAAAAHTFKSTRFTITVPRGWRDATGDQHAVASVSASGQVLMLLVAEATTLNEHIDVSVAAQPVPDDQLAGYLQSVAQSGATNLSQPRPFSVDGGTGIFITYNLMSTGGTLLQDQDMVVNHGGDTFDIVLNTAQADFARQVADVQSILSTWKWAS
;
A
#
# COMPACT_ATOMS: atom_id res chain seq x y z
N MET A 1 30.14 11.12 81.65
CA MET A 1 30.34 9.67 81.49
C MET A 1 29.74 9.24 80.18
N THR A 2 30.62 8.74 79.31
CA THR A 2 30.46 7.62 78.36
C THR A 2 29.39 7.66 77.26
N ALA A 3 29.92 7.65 76.04
CA ALA A 3 29.26 7.43 74.75
C ALA A 3 28.79 5.97 74.56
N LEU A 4 27.86 5.78 73.60
CA LEU A 4 27.95 4.68 72.65
C LEU A 4 27.22 5.03 71.34
N ALA A 5 27.89 4.76 70.22
CA ALA A 5 27.46 4.98 68.85
C ALA A 5 26.64 3.81 68.30
N LEU A 6 25.83 4.05 67.27
CA LEU A 6 25.58 3.06 66.21
C LEU A 6 25.20 3.77 64.88
N LEU A 7 25.93 3.37 63.84
CA LEU A 7 25.81 3.76 62.44
C LEU A 7 24.51 3.21 61.83
N CYS A 8 23.99 3.87 60.78
CA CYS A 8 23.58 3.16 59.56
C CYS A 8 23.48 4.09 58.34
N ALA A 9 23.92 3.53 57.22
CA ALA A 9 24.24 4.11 55.93
C ALA A 9 23.10 4.85 55.21
N GLY A 10 23.49 5.78 54.33
CA GLY A 10 22.60 6.47 53.42
C GLY A 10 22.08 5.58 52.28
N CYS A 11 20.93 5.99 51.75
CA CYS A 11 20.44 5.58 50.45
C CYS A 11 19.90 6.82 49.75
N SER A 12 20.74 7.42 48.90
CA SER A 12 20.26 8.33 47.85
C SER A 12 19.43 7.50 46.88
N ALA A 13 18.11 7.61 46.95
CA ALA A 13 17.23 6.97 45.98
C ALA A 13 17.36 7.73 44.66
N SER A 14 18.24 7.25 43.78
CA SER A 14 18.32 7.69 42.40
C SER A 14 16.99 7.40 41.72
N THR A 15 16.26 8.47 41.38
CA THR A 15 15.10 8.42 40.50
C THR A 15 15.58 7.93 39.13
N SER A 16 15.45 6.63 38.85
CA SER A 16 15.66 6.06 37.52
C SER A 16 14.57 6.60 36.60
N THR A 17 14.87 7.74 35.99
CA THR A 17 14.09 8.28 34.87
C THR A 17 14.27 7.29 33.73
N ALA A 18 13.30 6.41 33.52
CA ALA A 18 13.26 5.55 32.35
C ALA A 18 13.10 6.44 31.12
N THR A 19 14.21 6.71 30.43
CA THR A 19 14.19 7.37 29.14
C THR A 19 13.36 6.50 28.20
N PRO A 20 12.26 6.99 27.62
CA PRO A 20 11.56 6.24 26.59
C PRO A 20 12.55 6.03 25.44
N THR A 21 12.89 4.77 25.17
CA THR A 21 13.66 4.41 23.98
C THR A 21 12.83 4.85 22.78
N ALA A 22 13.21 5.98 22.19
CA ALA A 22 12.64 6.42 20.93
C ALA A 22 12.82 5.27 19.94
N ARG A 23 11.71 4.67 19.51
CA ARG A 23 11.71 3.70 18.40
C ARG A 23 12.32 4.45 17.23
N GLN A 24 13.59 4.15 16.93
CA GLN A 24 14.31 4.74 15.83
C GLN A 24 13.53 4.34 14.57
N ALA A 25 12.80 5.29 13.99
CA ALA A 25 12.09 5.05 12.75
C ALA A 25 13.14 4.67 11.72
N SER A 26 13.09 3.44 11.20
CA SER A 26 13.93 3.04 10.09
C SER A 26 13.76 4.09 8.98
N PRO A 27 14.86 4.60 8.40
CA PRO A 27 14.74 5.59 7.34
C PRO A 27 13.97 4.98 6.19
N ALA A 28 12.85 5.61 5.83
CA ALA A 28 12.01 5.19 4.70
C ALA A 28 12.87 5.03 3.44
N ALA A 29 12.71 3.89 2.75
CA ALA A 29 13.44 3.55 1.53
C ALA A 29 13.35 4.67 0.52
N ALA A 30 14.47 4.97 -0.14
CA ALA A 30 14.53 5.97 -1.19
C ALA A 30 13.72 5.54 -2.43
N ALA A 31 13.28 6.53 -3.21
CA ALA A 31 12.67 6.25 -4.50
C ALA A 31 13.65 5.49 -5.40
N HIS A 32 13.15 4.48 -6.11
CA HIS A 32 13.95 3.62 -6.97
C HIS A 32 13.11 3.12 -8.16
N THR A 33 13.77 2.63 -9.21
CA THR A 33 13.07 2.10 -10.39
C THR A 33 12.62 0.66 -10.15
N PHE A 34 11.35 0.37 -10.43
CA PHE A 34 10.85 -0.99 -10.60
C PHE A 34 10.67 -1.29 -12.08
N LYS A 35 11.01 -2.52 -12.49
CA LYS A 35 10.92 -2.98 -13.87
C LYS A 35 10.29 -4.36 -13.92
N SER A 36 9.13 -4.46 -14.57
CA SER A 36 8.55 -5.73 -14.98
C SER A 36 8.89 -6.02 -16.44
N THR A 37 8.37 -7.12 -16.98
CA THR A 37 8.39 -7.41 -18.42
C THR A 37 7.38 -6.56 -19.20
N ARG A 38 6.44 -5.88 -18.52
CA ARG A 38 5.32 -5.16 -19.15
C ARG A 38 5.38 -3.65 -18.98
N PHE A 39 6.10 -3.16 -17.96
CA PHE A 39 6.21 -1.73 -17.68
C PHE A 39 7.41 -1.42 -16.77
N THR A 40 7.76 -0.13 -16.68
CA THR A 40 8.68 0.42 -15.68
C THR A 40 8.02 1.59 -14.96
N ILE A 41 8.31 1.74 -13.67
CA ILE A 41 7.86 2.87 -12.84
C ILE A 41 8.99 3.34 -11.91
N THR A 42 8.80 4.49 -11.30
CA THR A 42 9.53 4.87 -10.08
C THR A 42 8.68 4.52 -8.86
N VAL A 43 9.19 3.64 -8.01
CA VAL A 43 8.63 3.31 -6.70
C VAL A 43 8.77 4.55 -5.79
N PRO A 44 7.70 5.06 -5.19
CA PRO A 44 7.75 6.21 -4.30
C PRO A 44 8.52 5.90 -3.01
N ARG A 45 8.97 6.95 -2.33
CA ARG A 45 9.67 6.81 -1.05
C ARG A 45 8.75 6.16 0.00
N GLY A 46 9.28 5.25 0.82
CA GLY A 46 8.52 4.60 1.89
C GLY A 46 7.68 3.39 1.44
N TRP A 47 7.87 2.97 0.20
CA TRP A 47 7.34 1.74 -0.36
C TRP A 47 8.49 0.77 -0.65
N ARG A 48 8.26 -0.51 -0.37
CA ARG A 48 9.19 -1.59 -0.72
C ARG A 48 8.56 -2.53 -1.75
N ASP A 49 9.38 -3.03 -2.66
CA ASP A 49 9.00 -4.11 -3.57
C ASP A 49 8.92 -5.45 -2.81
N ALA A 50 7.75 -6.08 -2.87
CA ALA A 50 7.46 -7.41 -2.32
C ALA A 50 7.00 -8.39 -3.40
N THR A 51 7.21 -8.07 -4.69
CA THR A 51 6.78 -8.92 -5.83
C THR A 51 7.40 -10.31 -5.79
N GLY A 52 8.60 -10.45 -5.21
CA GLY A 52 9.29 -11.75 -5.04
C GLY A 52 8.85 -12.56 -3.82
N ASP A 53 8.03 -11.99 -2.93
CA ASP A 53 7.54 -12.69 -1.73
C ASP A 53 6.21 -13.39 -2.05
N GLN A 54 6.27 -14.70 -2.24
CA GLN A 54 5.10 -15.51 -2.60
C GLN A 54 4.00 -15.47 -1.53
N HIS A 55 4.34 -15.31 -0.26
CA HIS A 55 3.33 -15.20 0.80
C HIS A 55 2.63 -13.84 0.76
N ALA A 56 3.38 -12.77 0.49
CA ALA A 56 2.81 -11.44 0.31
C ALA A 56 1.92 -11.38 -0.95
N VAL A 57 2.39 -11.93 -2.08
CA VAL A 57 1.62 -12.02 -3.33
C VAL A 57 0.36 -12.86 -3.17
N ALA A 58 0.42 -13.99 -2.45
CA ALA A 58 -0.77 -14.80 -2.17
C ALA A 58 -1.78 -14.11 -1.23
N SER A 59 -1.37 -13.04 -0.53
CA SER A 59 -2.24 -12.31 0.40
C SER A 59 -3.08 -11.22 -0.29
N VAL A 60 -2.72 -10.81 -1.51
CA VAL A 60 -3.53 -9.89 -2.30
C VAL A 60 -4.63 -10.65 -3.04
N SER A 61 -5.84 -10.12 -3.04
CA SER A 61 -6.99 -10.72 -3.73
C SER A 61 -7.03 -10.29 -5.19
N ALA A 62 -5.91 -10.43 -5.90
CA ALA A 62 -5.78 -10.02 -7.29
C ALA A 62 -6.63 -10.89 -8.23
N SER A 63 -7.19 -10.28 -9.27
CA SER A 63 -8.06 -10.94 -10.25
C SER A 63 -7.30 -11.83 -11.26
N GLY A 64 -5.96 -11.79 -11.25
CA GLY A 64 -5.12 -12.60 -12.12
C GLY A 64 -3.64 -12.60 -11.72
N GLN A 65 -2.74 -12.57 -12.70
CA GLN A 65 -1.30 -12.64 -12.42
C GLN A 65 -0.80 -11.32 -11.85
N VAL A 66 -0.29 -11.34 -10.61
CA VAL A 66 0.40 -10.19 -10.01
C VAL A 66 1.75 -9.96 -10.70
N LEU A 67 1.93 -8.75 -11.22
CA LEU A 67 3.16 -8.29 -11.87
C LEU A 67 4.01 -7.40 -10.97
N MET A 68 3.39 -6.74 -10.00
CA MET A 68 4.05 -5.86 -9.04
C MET A 68 3.27 -5.88 -7.73
N LEU A 69 3.99 -5.93 -6.60
CA LEU A 69 3.45 -5.69 -5.27
C LEU A 69 4.38 -4.75 -4.53
N LEU A 70 3.87 -3.57 -4.17
CA LEU A 70 4.54 -2.61 -3.30
C LEU A 70 3.83 -2.59 -1.95
N VAL A 71 4.59 -2.58 -0.86
CA VAL A 71 4.02 -2.54 0.49
C VAL A 71 4.57 -1.33 1.24
N ALA A 72 3.70 -0.59 1.92
CA ALA A 72 4.11 0.54 2.73
C ALA A 72 5.04 0.07 3.88
N GLU A 73 6.14 0.80 4.11
CA GLU A 73 7.12 0.43 5.16
C GLU A 73 6.74 0.94 6.55
N ALA A 74 5.95 2.00 6.63
CA ALA A 74 5.68 2.71 7.87
C ALA A 74 4.48 2.16 8.64
N THR A 75 3.75 1.17 8.10
CA THR A 75 2.44 0.80 8.61
C THR A 75 2.38 -0.65 9.08
N THR A 76 1.55 -0.89 10.10
CA THR A 76 1.26 -2.25 10.62
C THR A 76 0.06 -2.88 9.92
N LEU A 77 -0.57 -2.12 9.03
CA LEU A 77 -1.68 -2.55 8.20
C LEU A 77 -1.11 -3.10 6.90
N ASN A 78 -1.76 -4.09 6.29
CA ASN A 78 -1.32 -4.68 5.02
C ASN A 78 -1.61 -3.72 3.85
N GLU A 79 -1.07 -2.51 3.91
CA GLU A 79 -1.27 -1.48 2.89
C GLU A 79 -0.35 -1.70 1.72
N HIS A 80 -0.93 -1.74 0.53
CA HIS A 80 -0.22 -2.14 -0.66
C HIS A 80 -0.72 -1.40 -1.89
N ILE A 81 0.17 -1.34 -2.88
CA ILE A 81 -0.16 -1.04 -4.26
C ILE A 81 0.22 -2.27 -5.06
N ASP A 82 -0.72 -2.89 -5.75
CA ASP A 82 -0.43 -4.00 -6.65
C ASP A 82 -0.86 -3.71 -8.08
N VAL A 83 -0.20 -4.39 -9.01
CA VAL A 83 -0.57 -4.41 -10.41
C VAL A 83 -0.71 -5.86 -10.82
N SER A 84 -1.88 -6.21 -11.35
CA SER A 84 -2.14 -7.53 -11.91
C SER A 84 -2.67 -7.45 -13.34
N VAL A 85 -2.64 -8.58 -14.04
CA VAL A 85 -3.25 -8.72 -15.36
C VAL A 85 -4.45 -9.63 -15.24
N ALA A 86 -5.61 -9.16 -15.70
CA ALA A 86 -6.84 -9.94 -15.70
C ALA A 86 -6.63 -11.26 -16.46
N ALA A 87 -7.25 -12.34 -15.98
CA ALA A 87 -7.10 -13.66 -16.59
C ALA A 87 -7.54 -13.70 -18.06
N GLN A 88 -8.45 -12.82 -18.46
CA GLN A 88 -8.87 -12.58 -19.84
C GLN A 88 -8.98 -11.08 -20.09
N PRO A 89 -8.61 -10.58 -21.28
CA PRO A 89 -8.82 -9.19 -21.64
C PRO A 89 -10.31 -8.79 -21.55
N VAL A 90 -10.56 -7.61 -21.01
CA VAL A 90 -11.88 -7.01 -20.84
C VAL A 90 -12.06 -5.92 -21.91
N PRO A 91 -13.11 -5.96 -22.73
CA PRO A 91 -13.40 -4.88 -23.69
C PRO A 91 -13.57 -3.51 -23.02
N ASP A 92 -13.18 -2.43 -23.72
CA ASP A 92 -13.24 -1.05 -23.19
C ASP A 92 -14.63 -0.65 -22.67
N ASP A 93 -15.69 -1.08 -23.36
CA ASP A 93 -17.08 -0.82 -22.99
C ASP A 93 -17.56 -1.64 -21.78
N GLN A 94 -16.77 -2.61 -21.33
CA GLN A 94 -17.07 -3.49 -20.20
C GLN A 94 -16.22 -3.19 -18.96
N LEU A 95 -15.20 -2.33 -19.05
CA LEU A 95 -14.30 -2.00 -17.94
C LEU A 95 -15.06 -1.54 -16.68
N ALA A 96 -16.12 -0.75 -16.84
CA ALA A 96 -16.90 -0.25 -15.71
C ALA A 96 -17.65 -1.37 -14.98
N GLY A 97 -18.21 -2.33 -15.74
CA GLY A 97 -18.84 -3.52 -15.17
C GLY A 97 -17.83 -4.45 -14.52
N TYR A 98 -16.63 -4.55 -15.10
CA TYR A 98 -15.53 -5.32 -14.53
C TYR A 98 -15.07 -4.76 -13.17
N LEU A 99 -14.79 -3.46 -13.05
CA LEU A 99 -14.47 -2.81 -11.76
C LEU A 99 -15.55 -3.04 -10.70
N GLN A 100 -16.82 -2.91 -11.10
CA GLN A 100 -17.94 -3.18 -10.21
C GLN A 100 -18.03 -4.64 -9.76
N SER A 101 -17.51 -5.58 -10.56
CA SER A 101 -17.46 -7.01 -10.22
C SER A 101 -16.31 -7.35 -9.27
N VAL A 102 -15.15 -6.71 -9.43
CA VAL A 102 -13.99 -6.88 -8.55
C VAL A 102 -14.29 -6.35 -7.15
N ALA A 103 -14.97 -5.21 -7.06
CA ALA A 103 -15.40 -4.65 -5.78
C ALA A 103 -16.53 -5.44 -5.07
N GLN A 104 -16.99 -6.59 -5.58
CA GLN A 104 -18.06 -7.34 -4.93
C GLN A 104 -17.55 -8.11 -3.70
N SER A 105 -18.43 -8.25 -2.69
CA SER A 105 -18.17 -8.84 -1.36
C SER A 105 -17.61 -7.85 -0.33
N GLY A 106 -18.52 -7.21 0.41
CA GLY A 106 -18.16 -6.39 1.58
C GLY A 106 -17.79 -4.95 1.27
N ALA A 107 -17.65 -4.56 0.00
CA ALA A 107 -17.40 -3.17 -0.36
C ALA A 107 -18.61 -2.28 -0.08
N THR A 108 -18.32 -1.07 0.41
CA THR A 108 -19.30 -0.02 0.67
C THR A 108 -18.80 1.30 0.09
N ASN A 109 -19.68 2.30 -0.02
CA ASN A 109 -19.33 3.63 -0.53
C ASN A 109 -18.65 3.63 -1.92
N LEU A 110 -19.10 2.74 -2.81
CA LEU A 110 -18.60 2.66 -4.19
C LEU A 110 -18.80 4.00 -4.92
N SER A 111 -17.73 4.54 -5.50
CA SER A 111 -17.82 5.71 -6.36
C SER A 111 -18.35 5.36 -7.75
N GLN A 112 -18.78 6.38 -8.50
CA GLN A 112 -18.94 6.24 -9.94
C GLN A 112 -17.56 6.07 -10.61
N PRO A 113 -17.46 5.33 -11.73
CA PRO A 113 -16.23 5.24 -12.50
C PRO A 113 -15.76 6.62 -12.98
N ARG A 114 -14.44 6.87 -12.90
CA ARG A 114 -13.81 8.11 -13.35
C ARG A 114 -12.61 7.80 -14.24
N PRO A 115 -12.35 8.60 -15.28
CA PRO A 115 -11.22 8.35 -16.16
C PRO A 115 -9.89 8.70 -15.47
N PHE A 116 -8.82 8.01 -15.89
CA PHE A 116 -7.44 8.39 -15.65
C PHE A 116 -6.59 8.14 -16.90
N SER A 117 -5.37 8.67 -16.92
CA SER A 117 -4.43 8.45 -18.01
C SER A 117 -3.11 7.89 -17.50
N VAL A 118 -2.47 7.02 -18.28
CA VAL A 118 -1.17 6.43 -17.97
C VAL A 118 -0.41 6.15 -19.25
N ASP A 119 0.74 6.82 -19.41
CA ASP A 119 1.65 6.70 -20.56
C ASP A 119 0.93 6.65 -21.94
N GLY A 120 -0.01 7.58 -22.16
CA GLY A 120 -0.78 7.71 -23.40
C GLY A 120 -2.04 6.83 -23.49
N GLY A 121 -2.21 5.86 -22.59
CA GLY A 121 -3.44 5.10 -22.42
C GLY A 121 -4.49 5.83 -21.57
N THR A 122 -5.77 5.46 -21.76
CA THR A 122 -6.89 5.92 -20.93
C THR A 122 -7.49 4.71 -20.22
N GLY A 123 -7.64 4.81 -18.91
CA GLY A 123 -8.30 3.82 -18.08
C GLY A 123 -9.44 4.45 -17.28
N ILE A 124 -10.06 3.65 -16.43
CA ILE A 124 -11.07 4.11 -15.47
C ILE A 124 -10.76 3.58 -14.07
N PHE A 125 -11.19 4.28 -13.04
CA PHE A 125 -11.06 3.83 -11.66
C PHE A 125 -12.34 4.04 -10.87
N ILE A 126 -12.49 3.27 -9.81
CA ILE A 126 -13.44 3.48 -8.72
C ILE A 126 -12.70 3.59 -7.39
N THR A 127 -13.39 4.07 -6.37
CA THR A 127 -12.95 3.97 -4.98
C THR A 127 -14.06 3.34 -4.16
N TYR A 128 -13.70 2.58 -3.13
CA TYR A 128 -14.65 1.96 -2.23
C TYR A 128 -14.01 1.67 -0.87
N ASN A 129 -14.84 1.34 0.11
CA ASN A 129 -14.38 0.99 1.45
C ASN A 129 -14.54 -0.51 1.71
N LEU A 130 -13.55 -1.11 2.36
CA LEU A 130 -13.60 -2.48 2.87
C LEU A 130 -13.33 -2.51 4.37
N MET A 131 -13.90 -3.49 5.07
CA MET A 131 -13.52 -3.77 6.45
C MET A 131 -12.45 -4.85 6.45
N SER A 132 -11.27 -4.55 7.00
CA SER A 132 -10.24 -5.57 7.18
C SER A 132 -10.71 -6.63 8.19
N THR A 133 -10.13 -7.83 8.13
CA THR A 133 -10.38 -8.89 9.13
C THR A 133 -10.09 -8.45 10.57
N GLY A 134 -9.22 -7.44 10.74
CA GLY A 134 -8.89 -6.83 12.04
C GLY A 134 -9.80 -5.67 12.44
N GLY A 135 -10.88 -5.40 11.71
CA GLY A 135 -11.84 -4.32 12.01
C GLY A 135 -11.35 -2.91 11.67
N THR A 136 -10.28 -2.79 10.87
CA THR A 136 -9.83 -1.49 10.36
C THR A 136 -10.56 -1.17 9.07
N LEU A 137 -11.10 0.05 8.98
CA LEU A 137 -11.72 0.54 7.75
C LEU A 137 -10.62 0.90 6.74
N LEU A 138 -10.62 0.14 5.65
CA LEU A 138 -9.77 0.34 4.49
C LEU A 138 -10.52 1.16 3.45
N GLN A 139 -9.76 1.87 2.64
CA GLN A 139 -10.25 2.53 1.44
C GLN A 139 -9.34 2.14 0.28
N ASP A 140 -10.00 1.75 -0.80
CA ASP A 140 -9.39 1.21 -1.98
C ASP A 140 -9.56 2.18 -3.15
N GLN A 141 -8.56 2.24 -4.02
CA GLN A 141 -8.68 2.78 -5.37
C GLN A 141 -8.30 1.67 -6.34
N ASP A 142 -9.27 1.22 -7.11
CA ASP A 142 -9.14 0.15 -8.10
C ASP A 142 -9.24 0.78 -9.49
N MET A 143 -8.18 0.63 -10.28
CA MET A 143 -7.98 1.26 -11.57
C MET A 143 -7.73 0.21 -12.64
N VAL A 144 -8.44 0.31 -13.76
CA VAL A 144 -8.26 -0.61 -14.90
C VAL A 144 -7.91 0.13 -16.17
N VAL A 145 -6.96 -0.44 -16.92
CA VAL A 145 -6.51 0.11 -18.21
C VAL A 145 -6.16 -1.02 -19.17
N ASN A 146 -6.60 -0.88 -20.42
CA ASN A 146 -6.22 -1.78 -21.49
C ASN A 146 -4.93 -1.30 -22.16
N HIS A 147 -3.97 -2.21 -22.34
CA HIS A 147 -2.72 -1.93 -23.05
C HIS A 147 -2.16 -3.22 -23.67
N GLY A 148 -1.65 -3.15 -24.91
CA GLY A 148 -0.96 -4.28 -25.54
C GLY A 148 -1.80 -5.56 -25.69
N GLY A 149 -3.13 -5.45 -25.71
CA GLY A 149 -4.05 -6.59 -25.78
C GLY A 149 -4.44 -7.21 -24.43
N ASP A 150 -3.92 -6.67 -23.32
CA ASP A 150 -4.21 -7.12 -21.95
C ASP A 150 -4.99 -6.05 -21.17
N THR A 151 -5.67 -6.48 -20.10
CA THR A 151 -6.28 -5.60 -19.10
C THR A 151 -5.46 -5.63 -17.83
N PHE A 152 -4.96 -4.45 -17.44
CA PHE A 152 -4.21 -4.26 -16.20
C PHE A 152 -5.15 -3.73 -15.13
N ASP A 153 -5.02 -4.29 -13.94
CA ASP A 153 -5.73 -3.92 -12.72
C ASP A 153 -4.68 -3.37 -11.74
N ILE A 154 -4.87 -2.13 -11.28
CA ILE A 154 -3.96 -1.39 -10.41
C ILE A 154 -4.75 -1.02 -9.17
N VAL A 155 -4.40 -1.64 -8.05
CA VAL A 155 -5.13 -1.47 -6.79
C VAL A 155 -4.25 -0.78 -5.77
N LEU A 156 -4.76 0.28 -5.15
CA LEU A 156 -4.31 0.78 -3.86
C LEU A 156 -5.28 0.26 -2.80
N ASN A 157 -4.77 -0.43 -1.78
CA ASN A 157 -5.50 -0.79 -0.58
C ASN A 157 -4.78 -0.18 0.63
N THR A 158 -5.44 0.70 1.37
CA THR A 158 -4.83 1.46 2.48
C THR A 158 -5.86 1.73 3.58
N ALA A 159 -5.40 2.08 4.79
CA ALA A 159 -6.26 2.64 5.80
C ALA A 159 -6.95 3.91 5.27
N GLN A 160 -8.24 4.07 5.60
CA GLN A 160 -9.00 5.25 5.16
C GLN A 160 -8.33 6.58 5.58
N ALA A 161 -7.68 6.60 6.76
CA ALA A 161 -6.97 7.78 7.26
C ALA A 161 -5.75 8.17 6.41
N ASP A 162 -5.18 7.20 5.68
CA ASP A 162 -3.98 7.36 4.86
C ASP A 162 -4.28 7.53 3.37
N PHE A 163 -5.52 7.28 2.95
CA PHE A 163 -5.94 7.25 1.56
C PHE A 163 -5.53 8.49 0.77
N ALA A 164 -5.80 9.70 1.28
CA ALA A 164 -5.45 10.94 0.57
C ALA A 164 -3.95 11.09 0.31
N ARG A 165 -3.10 10.60 1.24
CA ARG A 165 -1.64 10.60 1.07
C ARG A 165 -1.22 9.54 0.05
N GLN A 166 -1.72 8.32 0.18
CA GLN A 166 -1.27 7.20 -0.65
C GLN A 166 -1.80 7.27 -2.10
N VAL A 167 -2.95 7.91 -2.34
CA VAL A 167 -3.39 8.24 -3.70
C VAL A 167 -2.37 9.15 -4.39
N ALA A 168 -1.72 10.08 -3.69
CA ALA A 168 -0.67 10.90 -4.29
C ALA A 168 0.56 10.07 -4.70
N ASP A 169 0.87 9.01 -3.94
CA ASP A 169 1.93 8.05 -4.31
C ASP A 169 1.56 7.27 -5.57
N VAL A 170 0.30 6.82 -5.71
CA VAL A 170 -0.21 6.22 -6.95
C VAL A 170 -0.09 7.19 -8.13
N GLN A 171 -0.46 8.46 -7.97
CA GLN A 171 -0.31 9.45 -9.04
C GLN A 171 1.17 9.67 -9.42
N SER A 172 2.09 9.63 -8.44
CA SER A 172 3.52 9.66 -8.71
C SER A 172 3.98 8.45 -9.54
N ILE A 173 3.49 7.25 -9.22
CA ILE A 173 3.75 6.03 -10.01
C ILE A 173 3.28 6.22 -11.45
N LEU A 174 2.00 6.59 -11.65
CA LEU A 174 1.41 6.78 -12.98
C LEU A 174 2.16 7.84 -13.81
N SER A 175 2.69 8.89 -13.18
CA SER A 175 3.44 9.94 -13.87
C SER A 175 4.81 9.48 -14.41
N THR A 176 5.38 8.43 -13.82
CA THR A 176 6.67 7.86 -14.22
C THR A 176 6.52 6.56 -14.99
N TRP A 177 5.28 6.10 -15.18
CA TRP A 177 4.97 4.86 -15.88
C TRP A 177 5.46 4.92 -17.32
N LYS A 178 6.07 3.82 -17.75
CA LYS A 178 6.38 3.55 -19.15
C LYS A 178 5.99 2.13 -19.49
N TRP A 179 5.16 1.96 -20.52
CA TRP A 179 4.86 0.64 -21.06
C TRP A 179 6.11 0.03 -21.69
N ALA A 180 6.28 -1.30 -21.54
CA ALA A 180 7.28 -2.03 -22.29
C ALA A 180 6.87 -2.09 -23.76
N SER A 181 7.85 -1.91 -24.66
CA SER A 181 7.64 -1.91 -26.12
C SER A 181 7.54 -3.32 -26.70
#